data_AF-A0A429Q8Y3-F1
#
_entry.id   AF-A0A429Q8Y3-F1
#
_cell.length_a   1.000
_cell.length_b   1.000
_cell.length_c   1.000
_cell.angle_alpha   90.00
_cell.angle_beta   90.00
_cell.angle_gamma   90.00
#
_symmetry.space_group_name_H-M   'P 1'
#
loop_
_entity.id
_entity.type
_entity.pdbx_description
1 polymer ?
#
loop_
_entity_poly.entity_id
_entity_poly.type
_entity_poly.pdbx_seq_one_letter_code
_entity_poly.pdbx_strand_id
1 'polypeptide(L)'
;MVRADPVVFITIDDGWFHDPAAAKLLLERQVPASLFLLPGAYSYDSGYFRALLDRGPSRVENHTVNHPDLTTLDAAGQKAEVCGARDQHLARFGDGPRLLRPPYGTYDATTLTTARACGVKAVVTWTHDLTAWGQWNPPNPELKAGDIVLLHFNETLEQDLKRALDLAAAAGLRPAPLREYVPE
;
A
#
# COMPACT_ATOMS: atom_id res chain seq x y z
N MET A 1 3.51 10.48 30.35
CA MET A 1 3.44 9.49 29.25
C MET A 1 3.00 10.23 28.00
N VAL A 2 3.86 10.34 27.00
CA VAL A 2 3.44 10.87 25.69
C VAL A 2 2.57 9.77 25.06
N ARG A 3 1.30 10.07 24.82
CA ARG A 3 0.40 9.13 24.12
C ARG A 3 0.92 8.99 22.68
N ALA A 4 1.05 7.76 22.19
CA ALA A 4 1.31 7.53 20.77
C ALA A 4 0.23 8.22 19.94
N ASP A 5 0.60 8.79 18.79
CA ASP A 5 -0.35 9.45 17.88
C ASP A 5 -1.46 8.45 17.51
N PRO A 6 -2.75 8.77 17.74
CA PRO A 6 -3.86 7.82 17.55
C PRO A 6 -4.17 7.60 16.06
N VAL A 7 -3.25 6.97 15.35
CA VAL A 7 -3.33 6.76 13.90
C VAL A 7 -3.37 5.29 13.52
N VAL A 8 -3.94 5.03 12.35
CA VAL A 8 -3.86 3.74 11.64
C VAL A 8 -3.42 4.01 10.21
N PHE A 9 -2.73 3.05 9.59
CA PHE A 9 -2.26 3.16 8.22
C PHE A 9 -3.07 2.27 7.30
N ILE A 10 -3.81 2.87 6.38
CA ILE A 10 -4.55 2.15 5.35
C ILE A 10 -3.63 1.93 4.15
N THR A 11 -3.45 0.67 3.76
CA THR A 11 -2.59 0.28 2.65
C THR A 11 -3.34 -0.65 1.70
N ILE A 12 -3.11 -0.51 0.40
CA ILE A 12 -3.84 -1.26 -0.63
C ILE A 12 -2.86 -1.76 -1.69
N ASP A 13 -2.85 -3.06 -1.96
CA ASP A 13 -1.86 -3.74 -2.80
C ASP A 13 -2.39 -4.06 -4.22
N ASP A 14 -1.44 -4.36 -5.11
CA ASP A 14 -1.55 -4.79 -6.51
C ASP A 14 -2.00 -3.74 -7.52
N GLY A 15 -3.21 -3.20 -7.35
CA GLY A 15 -3.81 -2.23 -8.26
C GLY A 15 -4.68 -2.79 -9.38
N TRP A 16 -4.82 -4.12 -9.53
CA TRP A 16 -5.41 -4.70 -10.75
C TRP A 16 -6.88 -4.35 -10.99
N PHE A 17 -7.70 -4.19 -9.94
CA PHE A 17 -9.12 -3.84 -10.07
C PHE A 17 -9.36 -2.38 -9.71
N HIS A 18 -9.84 -1.59 -10.68
CA HIS A 18 -10.12 -0.16 -10.50
C HIS A 18 -11.56 0.07 -10.04
N ASP A 19 -11.82 -0.16 -8.75
CA ASP A 19 -13.15 0.01 -8.13
C ASP A 19 -13.56 1.51 -8.02
N PRO A 20 -14.54 1.99 -8.82
CA PRO A 20 -14.94 3.39 -8.76
C PRO A 20 -15.58 3.80 -7.43
N ALA A 21 -16.22 2.87 -6.72
CA ALA A 21 -16.85 3.14 -5.43
C ALA A 21 -15.80 3.28 -4.33
N ALA A 22 -14.79 2.42 -4.32
CA ALA A 22 -13.63 2.58 -3.43
C ALA A 22 -12.89 3.91 -3.69
N ALA A 23 -12.65 4.27 -4.96
CA ALA A 23 -12.02 5.55 -5.29
C ALA A 23 -12.84 6.76 -4.81
N LYS A 24 -14.16 6.70 -5.00
CA LYS A 24 -15.07 7.72 -4.47
C LYS A 24 -14.94 7.83 -2.95
N LEU A 25 -14.94 6.70 -2.24
CA LEU A 25 -14.82 6.67 -0.77
C LEU A 25 -13.49 7.25 -0.28
N LEU A 26 -12.36 6.86 -0.89
CA LEU A 26 -11.03 7.41 -0.58
C LEU A 26 -11.00 8.94 -0.74
N LEU A 27 -11.59 9.46 -1.81
CA LEU A 27 -11.62 10.89 -2.12
C LEU A 27 -12.58 11.67 -1.21
N GLU A 28 -13.81 11.20 -1.02
CA GLU A 28 -14.81 11.88 -0.20
C GLU A 28 -14.40 11.93 1.28
N ARG A 29 -13.68 10.91 1.76
CA ARG A 29 -13.21 10.82 3.15
C ARG A 29 -11.77 11.28 3.33
N GLN A 30 -11.11 11.73 2.26
CA GLN A 30 -9.71 12.17 2.25
C GLN A 30 -8.78 11.17 2.96
N VAL A 31 -8.90 9.88 2.62
CA VAL A 31 -8.11 8.81 3.26
C VAL A 31 -6.69 8.83 2.68
N PRO A 32 -5.64 9.03 3.50
CA PRO A 32 -4.25 9.06 3.06
C PRO A 32 -3.69 7.63 2.88
N ALA A 33 -4.24 6.89 1.92
CA ALA A 33 -3.86 5.50 1.69
C ALA A 33 -2.48 5.38 1.00
N SER A 34 -1.69 4.39 1.42
CA SER A 34 -0.49 3.98 0.69
C SER A 34 -0.85 2.90 -0.33
N LEU A 35 -0.71 3.21 -1.60
CA LEU A 35 -1.10 2.36 -2.72
C LEU A 35 0.14 1.60 -3.21
N PHE A 36 0.35 0.37 -2.76
CA PHE A 36 1.46 -0.47 -3.21
C PHE A 36 1.10 -1.08 -4.56
N LEU A 37 1.48 -0.40 -5.63
CA LEU A 37 1.02 -0.76 -6.98
C LEU A 37 2.06 -1.57 -7.74
N LEU A 38 1.58 -2.47 -8.59
CA LEU A 38 2.35 -3.05 -9.67
C LEU A 38 2.29 -2.11 -10.89
N PRO A 39 3.41 -1.86 -11.60
CA PRO A 39 3.40 -1.07 -12.83
C PRO A 39 2.39 -1.53 -13.89
N GLY A 40 2.20 -2.86 -14.03
CA GLY A 40 1.24 -3.43 -14.97
C GLY A 40 -0.21 -3.01 -14.71
N ALA A 41 -0.58 -2.73 -13.44
CA ALA A 41 -1.95 -2.44 -13.05
C ALA A 41 -2.50 -1.15 -13.66
N TYR A 42 -1.66 -0.12 -13.84
CA TYR A 42 -2.09 1.15 -14.43
C TYR A 42 -1.86 1.24 -15.95
N SER A 43 -1.47 0.15 -16.60
CA SER A 43 -1.19 0.13 -18.04
C SER A 43 -2.44 0.37 -18.89
N TYR A 44 -3.60 -0.12 -18.46
CA TYR A 44 -4.86 0.02 -19.18
C TYR A 44 -5.67 1.25 -18.72
N ASP A 45 -5.49 1.69 -17.47
CA ASP A 45 -6.17 2.88 -16.94
C ASP A 45 -5.39 3.53 -15.78
N SER A 46 -4.41 4.36 -16.13
CA SER A 46 -3.76 5.21 -15.13
C SER A 46 -4.62 6.36 -14.61
N GLY A 47 -5.74 6.66 -15.28
CA GLY A 47 -6.60 7.80 -14.95
C GLY A 47 -7.24 7.63 -13.57
N TYR A 48 -7.61 6.38 -13.26
CA TYR A 48 -8.04 5.96 -11.94
C TYR A 48 -7.07 6.40 -10.83
N PHE A 49 -5.79 6.01 -10.93
CA PHE A 49 -4.80 6.38 -9.92
C PHE A 49 -4.46 7.87 -9.93
N ARG A 50 -4.34 8.51 -11.10
CA ARG A 50 -4.11 9.98 -11.16
C ARG A 50 -5.18 10.75 -10.42
N ALA A 51 -6.45 10.37 -10.56
CA ALA A 51 -7.52 11.01 -9.81
C ALA A 51 -7.34 10.90 -8.29
N LEU A 52 -6.88 9.75 -7.79
CA LEU A 52 -6.58 9.54 -6.36
C LEU A 52 -5.42 10.41 -5.87
N LEU A 53 -4.39 10.59 -6.71
CA LEU A 53 -3.20 11.38 -6.38
C LEU A 53 -3.45 12.89 -6.45
N ASP A 54 -4.15 13.35 -7.48
CA ASP A 54 -4.36 14.78 -7.75
C ASP A 54 -5.43 15.40 -6.85
N ARG A 55 -6.43 14.60 -6.46
CA ARG A 55 -7.61 15.08 -5.71
C ARG A 55 -7.66 14.58 -4.27
N GLY A 56 -6.68 13.79 -3.86
CA GLY A 56 -6.65 13.14 -2.56
C GLY A 56 -5.25 13.03 -1.96
N PRO A 57 -5.18 12.56 -0.71
CA PRO A 57 -3.91 12.40 -0.02
C PRO A 57 -3.28 11.02 -0.24
N SER A 58 -3.90 10.15 -1.04
CA SER A 58 -3.34 8.85 -1.38
C SER A 58 -2.07 8.97 -2.21
N ARG A 59 -1.24 7.93 -2.16
CA ARG A 59 0.14 8.02 -2.63
C ARG A 59 0.68 6.66 -3.07
N VAL A 60 1.37 6.61 -4.21
CA VAL A 60 1.88 5.35 -4.79
C VAL A 60 3.18 4.91 -4.11
N GLU A 61 3.24 3.65 -3.73
CA GLU A 61 4.37 2.92 -3.17
C GLU A 61 4.72 1.69 -4.03
N ASN A 62 5.87 1.09 -3.77
CA ASN A 62 6.45 0.04 -4.61
C ASN A 62 5.97 -1.35 -4.20
N HIS A 63 5.39 -2.09 -5.13
CA HIS A 63 5.02 -3.50 -4.95
C HIS A 63 5.70 -4.44 -5.95
N THR A 64 6.93 -4.12 -6.36
CA THR A 64 7.71 -4.78 -7.43
C THR A 64 7.10 -4.57 -8.83
N VAL A 65 7.75 -5.10 -9.87
CA VAL A 65 7.25 -5.00 -11.25
C VAL A 65 6.20 -6.07 -11.50
N ASN A 66 6.51 -7.32 -11.16
CA ASN A 66 5.77 -8.51 -11.59
C ASN A 66 5.21 -9.36 -10.44
N HIS A 67 5.27 -8.87 -9.21
CA HIS A 67 4.80 -9.59 -8.01
C HIS A 67 5.51 -10.96 -7.73
N PRO A 68 6.83 -11.14 -7.95
CA PRO A 68 7.50 -12.39 -7.57
C PRO A 68 7.78 -12.44 -6.07
N ASP A 69 7.94 -13.65 -5.53
CA ASP A 69 8.62 -13.82 -4.24
C ASP A 69 10.10 -13.44 -4.41
N LEU A 70 10.48 -12.28 -3.86
CA LEU A 70 11.82 -11.73 -4.01
C LEU A 70 12.91 -12.67 -3.47
N THR A 71 12.59 -13.51 -2.47
CA THR A 71 13.55 -14.45 -1.87
C THR A 71 13.95 -15.59 -2.81
N THR A 72 13.20 -15.79 -3.89
CA THR A 72 13.50 -16.78 -4.93
C THR A 72 14.42 -16.23 -6.04
N LEU A 73 14.66 -14.93 -6.04
CA LEU A 73 15.48 -14.23 -7.03
C LEU A 73 16.88 -13.95 -6.49
N ASP A 74 17.85 -13.89 -7.41
CA ASP A 74 19.17 -13.34 -7.11
C ASP A 74 19.12 -11.80 -6.95
N ALA A 75 20.24 -11.20 -6.53
CA ALA A 75 20.31 -9.76 -6.31
C ALA A 75 20.02 -8.93 -7.58
N ALA A 76 20.34 -9.45 -8.77
CA ALA A 76 20.06 -8.75 -10.03
C ALA A 76 18.55 -8.77 -10.35
N GLY A 77 17.89 -9.92 -10.14
CA GLY A 77 16.45 -10.08 -10.26
C GLY A 77 15.69 -9.20 -9.27
N GLN A 78 16.07 -9.22 -7.99
CA GLN A 78 15.45 -8.34 -7.00
C GLN A 78 15.65 -6.86 -7.37
N LYS A 79 16.82 -6.47 -7.89
CA LYS A 79 17.06 -5.09 -8.33
C LYS A 79 16.18 -4.70 -9.52
N ALA A 80 16.01 -5.58 -10.49
CA ALA A 80 15.14 -5.34 -11.64
C ALA A 80 13.69 -5.09 -11.19
N GLU A 81 13.21 -5.88 -10.22
CA GLU A 81 11.87 -5.76 -9.64
C GLU A 81 11.71 -4.46 -8.82
N VAL A 82 12.64 -4.16 -7.92
CA VAL A 82 12.48 -3.02 -7.01
C VAL A 82 12.81 -1.70 -7.70
N CYS A 83 13.97 -1.58 -8.35
CA CYS A 83 14.34 -0.33 -9.03
C CYS A 83 13.47 -0.10 -10.28
N GLY A 84 13.13 -1.17 -11.01
CA GLY A 84 12.28 -1.06 -12.20
C GLY A 84 10.87 -0.56 -11.87
N ALA A 85 10.29 -1.00 -10.75
CA ALA A 85 9.00 -0.47 -10.30
C ALA A 85 9.11 1.01 -9.90
N ARG A 86 10.12 1.37 -9.10
CA ARG A 86 10.39 2.78 -8.74
C ARG A 86 10.45 3.69 -9.96
N ASP A 87 11.23 3.31 -10.97
CA ASP A 87 11.44 4.13 -12.16
C ASP A 87 10.16 4.30 -12.98
N GLN A 88 9.36 3.24 -13.09
CA GLN A 88 8.06 3.30 -13.77
C GLN A 88 7.04 4.17 -13.01
N HIS A 89 6.96 4.05 -11.69
CA HIS A 89 6.07 4.91 -10.88
C HIS A 89 6.48 6.38 -10.98
N LEU A 90 7.77 6.68 -10.85
CA LEU A 90 8.29 8.04 -10.98
C LEU A 90 8.01 8.61 -12.37
N ALA A 91 8.25 7.84 -13.44
CA ALA A 91 7.95 8.26 -14.80
C ALA A 91 6.44 8.46 -15.04
N ARG A 92 5.58 7.66 -14.41
CA ARG A 92 4.12 7.72 -14.63
C ARG A 92 3.45 8.86 -13.88
N PHE A 93 3.85 9.07 -12.62
CA PHE A 93 3.13 9.91 -11.66
C PHE A 93 3.95 11.11 -11.17
N GLY A 94 5.24 11.20 -11.49
CA GLY A 94 6.12 12.31 -11.08
C GLY A 94 6.54 12.28 -9.60
N ASP A 95 6.00 11.36 -8.80
CA ASP A 95 6.40 11.09 -7.42
C ASP A 95 6.91 9.65 -7.32
N GLY A 96 8.10 9.48 -6.75
CA GLY A 96 8.73 8.17 -6.59
C GLY A 96 8.28 7.50 -5.29
N PRO A 97 8.11 6.16 -5.29
CA PRO A 97 7.76 5.44 -4.08
C PRO A 97 8.87 5.57 -3.02
N ARG A 98 8.48 5.69 -1.75
CA ARG A 98 9.40 5.71 -0.60
C ARG A 98 9.41 4.38 0.14
N LEU A 99 8.33 3.63 0.03
CA LEU A 99 8.13 2.36 0.72
C LEU A 99 8.17 1.23 -0.30
N LEU A 100 8.66 0.07 0.15
CA LEU A 100 8.52 -1.20 -0.54
C LEU A 100 7.68 -2.13 0.32
N ARG A 101 6.64 -2.71 -0.28
CA ARG A 101 6.03 -3.92 0.27
C ARG A 101 6.45 -5.09 -0.60
N PRO A 102 7.20 -6.08 -0.06
CA PRO A 102 7.52 -7.29 -0.79
C PRO A 102 6.24 -8.11 -1.02
N PRO A 103 6.03 -8.67 -2.22
CA PRO A 103 4.99 -9.65 -2.47
C PRO A 103 4.98 -10.76 -1.40
N TYR A 104 3.79 -11.20 -0.99
CA TYR A 104 3.60 -12.21 0.07
C TYR A 104 4.16 -11.85 1.45
N GLY A 105 4.68 -10.63 1.63
CA GLY A 105 5.35 -10.20 2.87
C GLY A 105 6.73 -10.86 3.09
N THR A 106 7.27 -11.57 2.10
CA THR A 106 8.54 -12.30 2.21
C THR A 106 9.71 -11.44 1.77
N TYR A 107 10.76 -11.39 2.60
CA TYR A 107 11.99 -10.67 2.27
C TYR A 107 13.19 -11.26 3.04
N ASP A 108 14.37 -11.05 2.50
CA ASP A 108 15.64 -11.45 3.10
C ASP A 108 16.65 -10.28 3.17
N ALA A 109 17.87 -10.57 3.61
CA ALA A 109 18.94 -9.57 3.68
C ALA A 109 19.30 -8.98 2.30
N THR A 110 19.17 -9.78 1.23
CA THR A 110 19.37 -9.32 -0.15
C THR A 110 18.29 -8.30 -0.53
N THR A 111 17.04 -8.54 -0.13
CA THR A 111 15.91 -7.63 -0.36
C THR A 111 16.12 -6.30 0.36
N LEU A 112 16.52 -6.32 1.62
CA LEU A 112 16.79 -5.10 2.39
C LEU A 112 17.92 -4.27 1.76
N THR A 113 19.00 -4.94 1.34
CA THR A 113 20.14 -4.30 0.68
C THR A 113 19.73 -3.69 -0.66
N THR A 114 18.98 -4.44 -1.46
CA THR A 114 18.48 -4.02 -2.77
C THR A 114 17.51 -2.85 -2.64
N ALA A 115 16.57 -2.92 -1.70
CA ALA A 115 15.60 -1.86 -1.43
C ALA A 115 16.32 -0.54 -1.09
N ARG A 116 17.29 -0.58 -0.16
CA ARG A 116 18.10 0.60 0.17
C ARG A 116 18.86 1.14 -1.04
N ALA A 117 19.47 0.27 -1.84
CA ALA A 117 20.20 0.67 -3.05
C ALA A 117 19.27 1.28 -4.13
N CYS A 118 18.00 0.87 -4.16
CA CYS A 118 16.97 1.46 -5.02
C CYS A 118 16.34 2.72 -4.41
N GLY A 119 16.74 3.17 -3.22
CA GLY A 119 16.23 4.41 -2.60
C GLY A 119 14.96 4.23 -1.75
N VAL A 120 14.57 2.99 -1.47
CA VAL A 120 13.49 2.69 -0.51
C VAL A 120 13.92 3.10 0.90
N LYS A 121 13.02 3.77 1.61
CA LYS A 121 13.21 4.23 3.00
C LYS A 121 12.85 3.17 4.02
N ALA A 122 11.79 2.41 3.77
CA ALA A 122 11.39 1.30 4.62
C ALA A 122 10.76 0.16 3.81
N VAL A 123 11.06 -1.07 4.24
CA VAL A 123 10.32 -2.26 3.84
C VAL A 123 9.17 -2.46 4.83
N VAL A 124 7.96 -2.57 4.31
CA VAL A 124 6.71 -2.47 5.09
C VAL A 124 5.86 -3.72 4.89
N THR A 125 5.50 -4.37 5.99
CA THR A 125 4.48 -5.43 6.04
C THR A 125 3.18 -4.88 6.65
N TRP A 126 2.32 -5.72 7.20
CA TRP A 126 1.04 -5.33 7.80
C TRP A 126 0.84 -5.98 9.17
N THR A 127 -0.01 -5.37 10.00
CA THR A 127 -0.48 -5.96 11.25
C THR A 127 -1.72 -6.82 11.02
N HIS A 128 -2.64 -6.32 10.19
CA HIS A 128 -3.93 -6.95 9.94
C HIS A 128 -4.22 -6.99 8.44
N ASP A 129 -4.53 -8.17 7.92
CA ASP A 129 -5.10 -8.34 6.59
C ASP A 129 -6.63 -8.38 6.73
N LEU A 130 -7.29 -7.40 6.14
CA LEU A 130 -8.75 -7.27 6.16
C LEU A 130 -9.36 -7.49 4.75
N THR A 131 -8.62 -8.11 3.84
CA THR A 131 -9.10 -8.37 2.48
C THR A 131 -10.03 -9.58 2.44
N ALA A 132 -11.26 -9.42 1.97
CA ALA A 132 -12.26 -10.50 1.96
C ALA A 132 -12.14 -11.48 0.78
N TRP A 133 -11.64 -11.03 -0.38
CA TRP A 133 -11.54 -11.85 -1.61
C TRP A 133 -12.86 -12.53 -2.03
N GLY A 134 -14.01 -11.91 -1.68
CA GLY A 134 -15.36 -12.37 -2.03
C GLY A 134 -15.85 -13.68 -1.38
N GLN A 135 -14.96 -14.45 -0.76
CA GLN A 135 -15.28 -15.79 -0.22
C GLN A 135 -14.88 -15.95 1.25
N TRP A 136 -14.08 -15.04 1.79
CA TRP A 136 -13.60 -15.08 3.16
C TRP A 136 -13.98 -13.79 3.88
N ASN A 137 -14.31 -13.89 5.17
CA ASN A 137 -14.52 -12.71 5.98
C ASN A 137 -13.44 -12.68 7.08
N PRO A 138 -12.39 -11.84 6.95
CA PRO A 138 -11.38 -11.74 8.00
C PRO A 138 -12.03 -11.34 9.33
N PRO A 139 -11.42 -11.72 10.46
CA PRO A 139 -11.88 -11.27 11.76
C PRO A 139 -11.86 -9.74 11.83
N ASN A 140 -12.69 -9.19 12.73
CA ASN A 140 -12.71 -7.77 13.04
C ASN A 140 -11.86 -7.52 14.30
N PRO A 141 -10.56 -7.18 14.16
CA PRO A 141 -9.73 -6.87 15.31
C PRO A 141 -10.10 -5.52 15.93
N GLU A 142 -9.77 -5.35 17.21
CA GLU A 142 -9.65 -4.01 17.79
C GLU A 142 -8.32 -3.41 17.33
N LEU A 143 -8.40 -2.41 16.46
CA LEU A 143 -7.21 -1.73 15.92
C LEU A 143 -6.53 -0.90 17.00
N LYS A 144 -5.20 -0.84 16.94
CA LYS A 144 -4.33 -0.09 17.83
C LYS A 144 -3.59 1.01 17.07
N ALA A 145 -3.17 2.03 17.82
CA ALA A 145 -2.36 3.11 17.27
C ALA A 145 -1.08 2.55 16.64
N GLY A 146 -0.85 2.87 15.36
CA GLY A 146 0.28 2.41 14.57
C GLY A 146 0.01 1.15 13.74
N ASP A 147 -1.17 0.53 13.84
CA ASP A 147 -1.48 -0.65 13.02
C ASP A 147 -1.47 -0.32 11.52
N ILE A 148 -0.97 -1.27 10.74
CA ILE A 148 -0.95 -1.20 9.29
C ILE A 148 -1.97 -2.22 8.76
N VAL A 149 -3.01 -1.72 8.10
CA VAL A 149 -4.10 -2.51 7.52
C VAL A 149 -3.78 -2.79 6.05
N LEU A 150 -3.75 -4.06 5.68
CA LEU A 150 -3.64 -4.54 4.30
C LEU A 150 -5.04 -4.77 3.71
N LEU A 151 -5.26 -4.18 2.53
CA LEU A 151 -6.36 -4.40 1.61
C LEU A 151 -5.80 -4.70 0.21
N HIS A 152 -6.62 -5.14 -0.74
CA HIS A 152 -6.20 -5.30 -2.14
C HIS A 152 -7.18 -4.66 -3.11
N PHE A 153 -6.69 -4.20 -4.25
CA PHE A 153 -7.52 -3.77 -5.38
C PHE A 153 -8.20 -4.98 -6.04
N ASN A 154 -9.33 -5.39 -5.48
CA ASN A 154 -10.21 -6.46 -5.94
C ASN A 154 -11.69 -6.06 -5.84
N GLU A 155 -12.61 -6.96 -6.17
CA GLU A 155 -14.06 -6.72 -6.18
C GLU A 155 -14.66 -6.39 -4.80
N THR A 156 -13.95 -6.64 -3.69
CA THR A 156 -14.43 -6.33 -2.33
C THR A 156 -13.82 -5.05 -1.75
N LEU A 157 -13.00 -4.32 -2.50
CA LEU A 157 -12.23 -3.19 -1.98
C LEU A 157 -13.11 -2.12 -1.31
N GLU A 158 -14.22 -1.69 -1.91
CA GLU A 158 -15.12 -0.72 -1.28
C GLU A 158 -15.58 -1.19 0.11
N GLN A 159 -16.04 -2.43 0.21
CA GLN A 159 -16.57 -3.01 1.45
C GLN A 159 -15.46 -3.17 2.50
N ASP A 160 -14.29 -3.65 2.09
CA ASP A 160 -13.15 -3.85 2.99
C ASP A 160 -12.59 -2.51 3.49
N LEU A 161 -12.52 -1.50 2.61
CA LEU A 161 -12.14 -0.14 2.99
C LEU A 161 -13.13 0.46 3.98
N LYS A 162 -14.44 0.34 3.73
CA LYS A 162 -15.47 0.82 4.66
C LYS A 162 -15.32 0.16 6.02
N ARG A 163 -15.14 -1.16 6.06
CA ARG A 163 -14.90 -1.91 7.30
C ARG A 163 -13.66 -1.41 8.03
N ALA A 164 -12.54 -1.24 7.34
CA ALA A 164 -11.30 -0.76 7.96
C ALA A 164 -11.48 0.62 8.60
N LEU A 165 -12.19 1.53 7.92
CA LEU A 165 -12.50 2.86 8.44
C LEU A 165 -13.45 2.82 9.65
N ASP A 166 -14.45 1.94 9.64
CA ASP A 166 -15.37 1.77 10.76
C ASP A 166 -14.66 1.20 12.01
N LEU A 167 -13.77 0.22 11.83
CA LEU A 167 -12.94 -0.32 12.91
C LEU A 167 -11.99 0.74 13.48
N ALA A 168 -11.38 1.56 12.62
CA ALA A 168 -10.51 2.65 13.05
C ALA A 168 -11.28 3.68 13.88
N ALA A 169 -12.47 4.09 13.41
CA ALA A 169 -13.33 5.03 14.12
C ALA A 169 -13.78 4.47 15.49
N ALA A 170 -14.15 3.19 15.55
CA ALA A 170 -14.53 2.52 16.80
C ALA A 170 -13.39 2.50 17.83
N ALA A 171 -12.14 2.38 17.37
CA ALA A 171 -10.94 2.45 18.20
C ALA A 171 -10.47 3.88 18.51
N GLY A 172 -11.15 4.92 18.00
CA GLY A 172 -10.73 6.32 18.14
C GLY A 172 -9.45 6.66 17.38
N LEU A 173 -9.16 5.93 16.30
CA LEU A 173 -7.99 6.11 15.44
C LEU A 173 -8.37 6.84 14.14
N ARG A 174 -7.44 7.64 13.62
CA ARG A 174 -7.58 8.30 12.31
C ARG A 174 -6.62 7.69 11.28
N PRO A 175 -7.02 7.53 10.02
CA PRO A 175 -6.08 7.24 8.95
C PRO A 175 -4.96 8.30 8.84
N ALA A 176 -3.73 7.87 8.61
CA ALA A 176 -2.57 8.75 8.41
C ALA A 176 -1.67 8.28 7.25
N PRO A 177 -0.90 9.18 6.62
CA PRO A 177 0.02 8.82 5.54
C PRO A 177 1.24 8.07 6.07
N LEU A 178 1.29 6.74 5.86
CA LEU A 178 2.37 5.88 6.40
C LEU A 178 3.79 6.37 6.07
N ARG A 179 3.99 6.88 4.84
CA ARG A 179 5.28 7.41 4.38
C ARG A 179 5.81 8.62 5.16
N GLU A 180 4.99 9.26 6.00
CA GLU A 180 5.40 10.38 6.88
C GLU A 180 5.80 9.90 8.29
N TYR A 181 5.54 8.63 8.61
CA TYR A 181 5.87 8.01 9.91
C TYR A 181 7.08 7.09 9.82
N VAL A 182 7.70 6.99 8.64
CA VAL A 182 8.99 6.32 8.47
C VAL A 182 10.13 7.35 8.56
N PRO A 183 11.25 7.03 9.23
CA PRO A 183 12.41 7.91 9.29
C PRO A 183 12.97 8.22 7.90
N GLU A 184 13.58 9.41 7.74
CA GLU A 184 14.28 9.81 6.51
C GLU A 184 15.54 9.00 6.21
#